data_AF-A0A5C6C431-F1
#
_entry.id   AF-A0A5C6C431-F1
#
_cell.length_a   1.000
_cell.length_b   1.000
_cell.length_c   1.000
_cell.angle_alpha   90.00
_cell.angle_beta   90.00
_cell.angle_gamma   90.00
#
_symmetry.space_group_name_H-M   'P 1'
#
loop_
_entity.id
_entity.type
_entity.pdbx_description
1 polymer ?
#
loop_
_entity_poly.entity_id
_entity_poly.type
_entity_poly.pdbx_seq_one_letter_code
_entity_poly.pdbx_strand_id
1 'polypeptide(L)'
;MKWHPQKISRSAHAIRSVVIMSSCIAMLLACGCRVESPPQSTTTPSSASQDTDADSGSSKTELVTLEIYKPSTGSGENSTKSEVAEFTESFAATSGTTLEEIMRKMEQPKIVITGSGATAFVQSIDGVATNSSRGWTFTVDDEFANVGIGSLKLTPPQTIRWRFTTLEEATK
;
A
#
# COMPACT_ATOMS: atom_id res chain seq x y z
N MET A 1 23.49 21.01 38.49
CA MET A 1 22.75 20.22 37.48
C MET A 1 21.55 19.60 38.16
N LYS A 2 20.35 20.17 37.96
CA LYS A 2 19.10 19.73 38.61
C LYS A 2 18.27 18.96 37.60
N TRP A 3 18.10 17.67 37.86
CA TRP A 3 17.34 16.73 37.04
C TRP A 3 15.89 16.75 37.53
N HIS A 4 14.92 17.04 36.64
CA HIS A 4 13.49 16.97 36.95
C HIS A 4 12.89 15.73 36.27
N PRO A 5 12.30 14.77 37.03
CA PRO A 5 11.65 13.61 36.45
C PRO A 5 10.29 14.00 35.85
N GLN A 6 10.06 13.63 34.58
CA GLN A 6 8.75 13.78 33.94
C GLN A 6 7.75 12.75 34.48
N LYS A 7 6.55 13.23 34.83
CA LYS A 7 5.41 12.41 35.26
C LYS A 7 4.81 11.71 34.05
N ILE A 8 4.85 10.38 34.05
CA ILE A 8 4.14 9.53 33.10
C ILE A 8 2.65 9.58 33.47
N SER A 9 1.84 10.26 32.67
CA SER A 9 0.37 10.22 32.78
C SER A 9 -0.16 8.98 32.06
N ARG A 10 -0.66 8.01 32.83
CA ARG A 10 -1.39 6.85 32.30
C ARG A 10 -2.84 7.27 32.04
N SER A 11 -3.21 7.46 30.77
CA SER A 11 -4.62 7.63 30.40
C SER A 11 -5.30 6.27 30.21
N ALA A 12 -6.36 6.09 30.99
CA ALA A 12 -7.16 4.88 31.09
C ALA A 12 -7.93 4.58 29.79
N HIS A 13 -7.98 3.30 29.44
CA HIS A 13 -8.90 2.75 28.46
C HIS A 13 -10.35 2.92 28.95
N ALA A 14 -11.18 3.62 28.18
CA ALA A 14 -12.63 3.59 28.33
C ALA A 14 -13.20 2.65 27.25
N ILE A 15 -13.39 1.39 27.63
CA ILE A 15 -14.21 0.44 26.89
C ILE A 15 -15.67 0.89 27.05
N ARG A 16 -16.33 1.22 25.94
CA ARG A 16 -17.80 1.30 25.91
C ARG A 16 -18.31 0.44 24.77
N SER A 17 -18.82 -0.72 25.17
CA SER A 17 -19.74 -1.55 24.41
C SER A 17 -20.93 -0.71 23.95
N VAL A 18 -21.27 -0.80 22.67
CA VAL A 18 -22.63 -0.55 22.18
C VAL A 18 -23.08 -1.79 21.44
N VAL A 19 -24.28 -2.20 21.78
CA VAL A 19 -24.90 -3.49 21.58
C VAL A 19 -26.20 -3.24 20.78
N ILE A 20 -26.58 -4.24 19.96
CA ILE A 20 -27.95 -4.58 19.50
C ILE A 20 -28.50 -4.05 18.15
N MET A 21 -28.86 -5.06 17.34
CA MET A 21 -29.97 -5.26 16.39
C MET A 21 -30.24 -4.32 15.20
N SER A 22 -30.32 -4.92 14.00
CA SER A 22 -31.58 -5.17 13.26
C SER A 22 -31.22 -5.79 11.89
N SER A 23 -31.40 -7.09 11.64
CA SER A 23 -32.64 -7.81 11.28
C SER A 23 -33.29 -7.39 9.95
N CYS A 24 -33.48 -8.39 9.08
CA CYS A 24 -34.20 -8.45 7.80
C CYS A 24 -33.52 -7.69 6.64
N ILE A 25 -33.15 -8.32 5.52
CA ILE A 25 -34.07 -8.81 4.49
C ILE A 25 -33.51 -10.09 3.83
N ALA A 26 -34.32 -11.15 3.86
CA ALA A 26 -34.24 -12.28 2.94
C ALA A 26 -35.33 -12.09 1.87
N MET A 27 -34.97 -12.17 0.59
CA MET A 27 -35.82 -12.58 -0.56
C MET A 27 -34.85 -12.88 -1.72
N LEU A 28 -34.57 -14.14 -2.04
CA LEU A 28 -35.30 -15.00 -2.99
C LEU A 28 -35.39 -14.41 -4.40
N LEU A 29 -34.67 -14.98 -5.37
CA LEU A 29 -35.29 -15.80 -6.43
C LEU A 29 -34.24 -16.32 -7.43
N ALA A 30 -34.43 -17.59 -7.76
CA ALA A 30 -33.66 -18.37 -8.71
C ALA A 30 -33.93 -17.95 -10.16
N CYS A 31 -32.89 -18.03 -11.00
CA CYS A 31 -33.02 -18.33 -12.42
C CYS A 31 -31.93 -19.33 -12.80
N GLY A 32 -32.33 -20.59 -12.93
CA GLY A 32 -31.57 -21.59 -13.67
C GLY A 32 -31.83 -21.46 -15.16
N CYS A 33 -30.77 -21.40 -15.95
CA CYS A 33 -30.74 -21.76 -17.37
C CYS A 33 -29.53 -22.70 -17.50
N ARG A 34 -29.77 -24.01 -17.52
CA ARG A 34 -30.11 -24.84 -18.69
C ARG A 34 -28.89 -25.15 -19.55
N VAL A 35 -28.67 -26.46 -19.63
CA VAL A 35 -27.64 -27.22 -20.33
C VAL A 35 -27.60 -26.91 -21.84
N GLU A 36 -26.40 -26.88 -22.43
CA GLU A 36 -26.15 -27.32 -23.82
C GLU A 36 -24.63 -27.51 -24.04
N SER A 37 -24.24 -28.67 -24.52
CA SER A 37 -22.96 -29.07 -25.13
C SER A 37 -23.31 -30.21 -26.11
N PRO A 38 -22.53 -30.62 -27.15
CA PRO A 38 -21.32 -30.11 -27.80
C PRO A 38 -21.49 -30.11 -29.37
N PRO A 39 -20.45 -30.12 -30.24
CA PRO A 39 -19.55 -31.27 -30.44
C PRO A 39 -18.06 -30.93 -30.63
N GLN A 40 -17.25 -31.98 -30.46
CA GLN A 40 -15.84 -32.08 -30.81
C GLN A 40 -15.58 -31.77 -32.29
N SER A 41 -14.47 -31.07 -32.55
CA SER A 41 -13.70 -31.24 -33.78
C SER A 41 -12.29 -31.69 -33.40
N THR A 42 -12.04 -32.98 -33.61
CA THR A 42 -10.73 -33.55 -33.88
C THR A 42 -10.09 -32.86 -35.09
N THR A 43 -8.79 -32.52 -35.02
CA THR A 43 -7.69 -33.10 -35.84
C THR A 43 -6.44 -32.20 -35.78
N THR A 44 -5.30 -32.84 -35.50
CA THR A 44 -3.92 -32.58 -36.00
C THR A 44 -2.87 -32.30 -34.92
N PRO A 45 -2.01 -33.28 -34.60
CA PRO A 45 -0.74 -33.05 -33.94
C PRO A 45 0.31 -32.68 -34.99
N SER A 46 0.84 -31.46 -34.93
CA SER A 46 2.11 -31.12 -35.58
C SER A 46 3.16 -30.88 -34.51
N SER A 47 4.08 -31.84 -34.42
CA SER A 47 5.41 -31.65 -33.87
C SER A 47 6.08 -30.46 -34.54
N ALA A 48 6.46 -29.48 -33.74
CA ALA A 48 7.63 -28.66 -33.99
C ALA A 48 8.27 -28.43 -32.63
N SER A 49 9.28 -29.24 -32.35
CA SER A 49 10.26 -29.00 -31.30
C SER A 49 10.92 -27.65 -31.61
N GLN A 50 10.72 -26.68 -30.73
CA GLN A 50 11.64 -25.57 -30.58
C GLN A 50 12.10 -25.61 -29.14
N ASP A 51 13.37 -25.98 -28.99
CA ASP A 51 14.16 -25.70 -27.80
C ASP A 51 14.06 -24.20 -27.54
N THR A 52 13.18 -23.81 -26.61
CA THR A 52 13.30 -22.53 -25.95
C THR A 52 14.29 -22.73 -24.83
N ASP A 53 15.52 -22.26 -25.08
CA ASP A 53 16.48 -21.93 -24.05
C ASP A 53 15.73 -21.24 -22.91
N ALA A 54 15.59 -21.97 -21.79
CA ALA A 54 15.26 -21.38 -20.52
C ALA A 54 16.46 -20.52 -20.13
N ASP A 55 16.50 -19.31 -20.71
CA ASP A 55 17.21 -18.18 -20.13
C ASP A 55 16.57 -17.99 -18.77
N SER A 56 17.16 -18.67 -17.79
CA SER A 56 16.93 -18.49 -16.38
C SER A 56 17.43 -17.08 -16.07
N GLY A 57 16.61 -16.11 -16.48
CA GLY A 57 16.73 -14.69 -16.22
C GLY A 57 16.73 -14.52 -14.72
N SER A 58 17.91 -14.67 -14.14
CA SER A 58 18.21 -14.42 -12.75
C SER A 58 17.65 -13.04 -12.46
N SER A 59 16.51 -13.01 -11.78
CA SER A 59 15.80 -11.76 -11.52
C SER A 59 16.70 -10.96 -10.59
N LYS A 60 17.46 -10.05 -11.19
CA LYS A 60 18.41 -9.21 -10.48
C LYS A 60 17.62 -8.46 -9.42
N THR A 61 18.00 -8.69 -8.16
CA THR A 61 17.40 -8.04 -7.02
C THR A 61 18.21 -6.79 -6.71
N GLU A 62 17.57 -5.63 -6.74
CA GLU A 62 18.17 -4.35 -6.39
C GLU A 62 17.33 -3.67 -5.30
N LEU A 63 17.83 -2.55 -4.77
CA LEU A 63 17.24 -1.90 -3.60
C LEU A 63 16.22 -0.83 -3.99
N VAL A 64 15.08 -0.85 -3.31
CA VAL A 64 14.08 0.21 -3.31
C VAL A 64 14.15 0.93 -1.97
N THR A 65 14.38 2.23 -1.97
CA THR A 65 14.40 3.03 -0.74
C THR A 65 13.01 3.60 -0.48
N LEU A 66 12.46 3.34 0.71
CA LEU A 66 11.21 3.93 1.18
C LEU A 66 11.52 5.01 2.20
N GLU A 67 11.06 6.23 1.93
CA GLU A 67 11.13 7.37 2.83
C GLU A 67 9.72 7.78 3.23
N ILE A 68 9.46 7.92 4.53
CA ILE A 68 8.14 8.31 5.05
C ILE A 68 8.31 9.57 5.90
N TYR A 69 7.59 10.62 5.53
CA TYR A 69 7.59 11.89 6.23
C TYR A 69 6.32 12.01 7.08
N LYS A 70 6.48 12.18 8.39
CA LYS A 70 5.33 12.42 9.25
C LYS A 70 4.69 13.78 8.97
N PRO A 71 3.36 13.89 9.13
CA PRO A 71 2.70 15.18 9.10
C PRO A 71 3.26 16.06 10.22
N SER A 72 3.57 17.32 9.93
CA SER A 72 3.93 18.26 10.97
C SER A 72 2.71 18.47 11.90
N THR A 73 2.80 17.95 13.12
CA THR A 73 1.82 18.22 14.17
C THR A 73 2.10 19.61 14.70
N GLY A 74 1.68 20.63 13.95
CA GLY A 74 1.91 22.03 14.33
C GLY A 74 1.14 22.41 15.59
N SER A 75 1.78 22.30 16.75
CA SER A 75 1.57 23.27 17.84
C SER A 75 2.60 24.37 17.57
N GLY A 76 2.13 25.50 17.08
CA GLY A 76 2.92 26.50 16.38
C GLY A 76 4.18 26.94 17.12
N GLU A 77 5.30 26.93 16.41
CA GLU A 77 6.33 27.97 16.46
C GLU A 77 7.26 27.78 15.25
N ASN A 78 7.59 28.90 14.62
CA ASN A 78 8.42 29.12 13.44
C ASN A 78 9.51 28.05 13.23
N SER A 79 9.19 26.97 12.51
CA SER A 79 10.10 25.86 12.28
C SER A 79 10.66 25.96 10.86
N THR A 80 11.94 26.29 10.75
CA THR A 80 12.73 26.07 9.54
C THR A 80 12.55 24.60 9.13
N LYS A 81 11.77 24.38 8.08
CA LYS A 81 11.29 23.08 7.58
C LYS A 81 12.47 22.27 7.02
N SER A 82 13.27 21.67 7.89
CA SER A 82 14.12 20.55 7.49
C SER A 82 13.21 19.36 7.30
N GLU A 83 12.91 19.06 6.04
CA GLU A 83 12.12 17.92 5.63
C GLU A 83 13.00 16.67 5.75
N VAL A 84 13.14 16.18 6.98
CA VAL A 84 13.84 14.92 7.26
C VAL A 84 12.80 13.81 7.28
N ALA A 85 13.05 12.74 6.54
CA ALA A 85 12.21 11.55 6.60
C ALA A 85 12.29 10.97 8.03
N GLU A 86 11.13 10.65 8.61
CA GLU A 86 11.10 10.03 9.94
C GLU A 86 11.42 8.55 9.87
N PHE A 87 11.18 7.95 8.71
CA PHE A 87 11.54 6.58 8.43
C PHE A 87 12.19 6.49 7.06
N THR A 88 13.33 5.81 7.00
CA THR A 88 14.04 5.47 5.77
C THR A 88 14.52 4.04 5.86
N GLU A 89 14.06 3.19 4.95
CA GLU A 89 14.52 1.80 4.88
C GLU A 89 14.61 1.33 3.42
N SER A 90 15.58 0.48 3.12
CA SER A 90 15.79 -0.08 1.79
C SER A 90 15.35 -1.54 1.74
N PHE A 91 14.60 -1.90 0.71
CA PHE A 91 14.05 -3.23 0.50
C PHE A 91 14.60 -3.85 -0.78
N ALA A 92 15.00 -5.11 -0.70
CA ALA A 92 15.35 -5.89 -1.87
C ALA A 92 14.10 -6.21 -2.69
N ALA A 93 14.10 -5.82 -3.97
CA ALA A 93 13.01 -6.10 -4.90
C ALA A 93 13.53 -6.45 -6.30
N THR A 94 12.75 -7.23 -7.03
CA THR A 94 12.97 -7.49 -8.45
C THR A 94 12.04 -6.59 -9.27
N SER A 95 12.43 -6.28 -10.51
CA SER A 95 11.56 -5.56 -11.44
C SER A 95 10.20 -6.24 -11.57
N GLY A 96 9.13 -5.44 -11.52
CA GLY A 96 7.75 -5.93 -11.60
C GLY A 96 7.11 -6.32 -10.25
N THR A 97 7.88 -6.34 -9.16
CA THR A 97 7.33 -6.35 -7.78
C THR A 97 6.41 -5.14 -7.62
N THR A 98 5.30 -5.28 -6.88
CA THR A 98 4.42 -4.14 -6.59
C THR A 98 4.85 -3.40 -5.34
N LEU A 99 4.53 -2.10 -5.24
CA LEU A 99 4.75 -1.35 -4.00
C LEU A 99 3.92 -1.92 -2.84
N GLU A 100 2.70 -2.40 -3.12
CA GLU A 100 1.86 -3.12 -2.16
C GLU A 100 2.59 -4.31 -1.52
N GLU A 101 3.26 -5.14 -2.32
CA GLU A 101 3.99 -6.31 -1.81
C GLU A 101 5.12 -5.93 -0.85
N ILE A 102 5.85 -4.84 -1.13
CA ILE A 102 6.88 -4.35 -0.21
C ILE A 102 6.23 -3.85 1.08
N MET A 103 5.23 -2.97 0.97
CA MET A 103 4.62 -2.33 2.14
C MET A 103 3.91 -3.32 3.07
N ARG A 104 3.34 -4.41 2.54
CA ARG A 104 2.71 -5.46 3.37
C ARG A 104 3.72 -6.31 4.15
N LYS A 105 4.98 -6.37 3.70
CA LYS A 105 6.06 -7.10 4.39
C LYS A 105 6.69 -6.27 5.52
N MET A 106 6.42 -4.97 5.57
CA MET A 106 6.98 -4.09 6.58
C MET A 106 6.30 -4.31 7.94
N GLU A 107 7.12 -4.50 8.97
CA GLU A 107 6.62 -4.55 10.36
C GLU A 107 6.54 -3.15 10.98
N GLN A 108 7.42 -2.24 10.56
CA GLN A 108 7.47 -0.85 11.03
C GLN A 108 7.80 0.11 9.87
N PRO A 109 7.23 1.33 9.86
CA PRO A 109 6.09 1.75 10.69
C PRO A 109 4.84 0.90 10.39
N LYS A 110 3.85 0.92 11.29
CA LYS A 110 2.62 0.16 11.08
C LYS A 110 1.84 0.75 9.90
N ILE A 111 1.75 -0.01 8.82
CA ILE A 111 0.97 0.36 7.63
C ILE A 111 -0.34 -0.43 7.62
N VAL A 112 -1.46 0.27 7.46
CA VAL A 112 -2.77 -0.36 7.26
C VAL A 112 -3.18 -0.15 5.82
N ILE A 113 -3.28 -1.25 5.09
CA ILE A 113 -3.69 -1.27 3.67
C ILE A 113 -5.04 -1.98 3.57
N THR A 114 -6.02 -1.31 2.97
CA THR A 114 -7.32 -1.87 2.60
C THR A 114 -7.34 -2.20 1.11
N GLY A 115 -8.24 -3.10 0.70
CA GLY A 115 -8.26 -3.59 -0.68
C GLY A 115 -7.04 -4.44 -1.06
N SER A 116 -6.89 -4.72 -2.35
CA SER A 116 -5.75 -5.46 -2.92
C SER A 116 -5.57 -5.18 -4.42
N GLY A 117 -4.36 -5.39 -4.95
CA GLY A 117 -4.05 -5.17 -6.35
C GLY A 117 -4.38 -3.74 -6.78
N ALA A 118 -5.09 -3.57 -7.89
CA ALA A 118 -5.48 -2.25 -8.40
C ALA A 118 -6.35 -1.42 -7.43
N THR A 119 -6.95 -2.06 -6.41
CA THR A 119 -7.78 -1.40 -5.39
C THR A 119 -7.06 -1.21 -4.05
N ALA A 120 -5.78 -1.59 -3.96
CA ALA A 120 -5.00 -1.45 -2.73
C ALA A 120 -4.83 0.03 -2.36
N PHE A 121 -5.15 0.36 -1.11
CA PHE A 121 -5.20 1.72 -0.61
C PHE A 121 -4.56 1.83 0.78
N VAL A 122 -3.70 2.82 0.97
CA VAL A 122 -3.06 3.09 2.26
C VAL A 122 -4.01 3.87 3.16
N GLN A 123 -4.66 3.16 4.07
CA GLN A 123 -5.60 3.74 5.04
C GLN A 123 -4.87 4.52 6.14
N SER A 124 -3.71 4.04 6.59
CA SER A 124 -2.88 4.76 7.57
C SER A 124 -1.43 4.30 7.55
N ILE A 125 -0.52 5.20 7.92
CA ILE A 125 0.87 4.89 8.24
C ILE A 125 1.16 5.45 9.64
N ASP A 126 1.71 4.61 10.52
CA ASP A 126 2.04 4.92 11.91
C ASP A 126 0.89 5.60 12.69
N GLY A 127 -0.33 5.11 12.49
CA GLY A 127 -1.54 5.62 13.16
C GLY A 127 -2.12 6.91 12.58
N VAL A 128 -1.45 7.57 11.62
CA VAL A 128 -2.01 8.71 10.89
C VAL A 128 -2.91 8.20 9.78
N ALA A 129 -4.23 8.35 9.95
CA ALA A 129 -5.22 7.87 9.00
C ALA A 129 -5.58 8.90 7.92
N THR A 130 -5.75 8.41 6.70
CA THR A 130 -6.38 9.15 5.59
C THR A 130 -7.82 9.53 5.95
N ASN A 131 -8.25 10.72 5.55
CA ASN A 131 -9.59 11.25 5.77
C ASN A 131 -10.10 12.02 4.54
N SER A 132 -11.20 12.75 4.68
CA SER A 132 -11.85 13.46 3.56
C SER A 132 -11.07 14.64 3.01
N SER A 133 -10.11 15.22 3.76
CA SER A 133 -9.34 16.39 3.33
C SER A 133 -7.88 16.08 3.02
N ARG A 134 -7.33 15.02 3.61
CA ARG A 134 -5.91 14.65 3.49
C ARG A 134 -5.73 13.14 3.43
N GLY A 135 -4.71 12.71 2.70
CA GLY A 135 -4.33 11.31 2.57
C GLY A 135 -2.84 11.11 2.38
N TRP A 136 -2.46 9.83 2.37
CA TRP A 136 -1.10 9.43 2.05
C TRP A 136 -0.90 9.40 0.55
N THR A 137 0.02 10.22 0.07
CA THR A 137 0.46 10.25 -1.33
C THR A 137 1.93 9.91 -1.41
N PHE A 138 2.39 9.49 -2.58
CA PHE A 138 3.81 9.19 -2.76
C PHE A 138 4.35 9.63 -4.11
N THR A 139 5.67 9.82 -4.15
CA THR A 139 6.44 10.03 -5.38
C THR A 139 7.34 8.82 -5.62
N VAL A 140 7.72 8.63 -6.89
CA VAL A 140 8.73 7.68 -7.36
C VAL A 140 9.83 8.51 -8.00
N ASP A 141 11.04 8.48 -7.44
CA ASP A 141 12.19 9.26 -7.91
C ASP A 141 11.83 10.74 -8.19
N ASP A 142 11.15 11.36 -7.21
CA ASP A 142 10.64 12.74 -7.23
C ASP A 142 9.48 13.03 -8.20
N GLU A 143 8.97 12.03 -8.94
CA GLU A 143 7.78 12.17 -9.77
C GLU A 143 6.51 11.72 -9.03
N PHE A 144 5.43 12.50 -9.10
CA PHE A 144 4.15 12.13 -8.47
C PHE A 144 3.56 10.86 -9.08
N ALA A 145 3.19 9.90 -8.24
CA ALA A 145 2.62 8.66 -8.71
C ALA A 145 1.13 8.81 -9.08
N ASN A 146 0.81 8.48 -10.32
CA ASN A 146 -0.57 8.52 -10.85
C ASN A 146 -1.29 7.16 -10.77
N VAL A 147 -0.68 6.17 -10.11
CA VAL A 147 -1.23 4.82 -9.95
C VAL A 147 -1.18 4.39 -8.49
N GLY A 148 -2.13 3.55 -8.08
CA GLY A 148 -2.16 2.98 -6.73
C GLY A 148 -1.03 1.99 -6.45
N ILE A 149 -0.78 1.72 -5.18
CA ILE A 149 0.36 0.90 -4.71
C ILE A 149 0.35 -0.55 -5.24
N GLY A 150 -0.81 -1.13 -5.52
CA GLY A 150 -0.90 -2.48 -6.08
C GLY A 150 -0.84 -2.53 -7.61
N SER A 151 -0.90 -1.38 -8.27
CA SER A 151 -0.69 -1.23 -9.71
C SER A 151 0.72 -0.73 -10.05
N LEU A 152 1.38 -0.03 -9.13
CA LEU A 152 2.75 0.45 -9.33
C LEU A 152 3.72 -0.74 -9.40
N LYS A 153 4.25 -0.99 -10.59
CA LYS A 153 5.33 -1.94 -10.83
C LYS A 153 6.66 -1.26 -10.63
N LEU A 154 7.45 -1.78 -9.69
CA LEU A 154 8.74 -1.20 -9.33
C LEU A 154 9.80 -1.58 -10.37
N THR A 155 10.71 -0.65 -10.63
CA THR A 155 11.91 -0.82 -11.43
C THR A 155 13.11 -0.41 -10.58
N PRO A 156 13.59 -1.29 -9.67
CA PRO A 156 14.74 -1.00 -8.84
C PRO A 156 16.00 -0.70 -9.68
N PRO A 157 16.94 0.15 -9.21
CA PRO A 157 16.86 0.93 -7.98
C PRO A 157 15.96 2.17 -8.12
N GLN A 158 15.19 2.48 -7.08
CA GLN A 158 14.27 3.62 -7.06
C GLN A 158 14.00 4.09 -5.63
N THR A 159 13.59 5.35 -5.47
CA THR A 159 13.20 5.95 -4.19
C THR A 159 11.72 6.27 -4.18
N ILE A 160 11.01 5.78 -3.16
CA ILE A 160 9.60 6.03 -2.93
C ILE A 160 9.45 6.95 -1.72
N ARG A 161 8.84 8.12 -1.89
CA ARG A 161 8.66 9.10 -0.81
C ARG A 161 7.20 9.27 -0.45
N TRP A 162 6.82 8.90 0.76
CA TRP A 162 5.48 9.05 1.30
C TRP A 162 5.31 10.36 2.06
N ARG A 163 4.24 11.09 1.75
CA ARG A 163 3.84 12.31 2.45
C ARG A 163 2.36 12.29 2.75
N PHE A 164 1.98 12.89 3.87
CA PHE A 164 0.58 13.11 4.22
C PHE A 164 0.16 14.51 3.75
N THR A 165 -0.62 14.59 2.69
CA THR A 165 -0.89 15.83 1.94
C THR A 165 -2.37 16.00 1.67
N THR A 166 -2.79 17.22 1.33
CA THR A 166 -4.02 17.46 0.57
C THR A 166 -3.79 17.12 -0.90
N LEU A 167 -4.87 16.96 -1.67
CA LEU A 167 -4.78 16.79 -3.12
C LEU A 167 -4.01 17.94 -3.79
N GLU A 168 -4.24 19.17 -3.36
CA GLU A 168 -3.57 20.36 -3.91
C GLU A 168 -2.09 20.47 -3.55
N GLU A 169 -1.69 19.96 -2.38
CA GLU A 169 -0.29 19.90 -1.96
C GLU A 169 0.48 18.83 -2.74
N ALA A 170 -0.20 17.75 -3.11
CA ALA A 170 0.38 16.58 -3.75
C ALA A 170 0.80 16.81 -5.22
N THR A 171 0.13 17.73 -5.92
CA THR A 171 0.29 17.96 -7.37
C THR A 171 1.06 19.23 -7.73
N LYS A 172 1.73 19.86 -6.77
CA LYS A 172 2.55 21.07 -6.98
C LYS A 172 4.01 20.69 -7.17
#